data_AF-A0A370GYZ4-F1
#
_entry.id   AF-A0A370GYZ4-F1
#
_cell.length_a   1.000
_cell.length_b   1.000
_cell.length_c   1.000
_cell.angle_alpha   90.00
_cell.angle_beta   90.00
_cell.angle_gamma   90.00
#
_symmetry.space_group_name_H-M   'P 1'
#
loop_
_entity.id
_entity.type
_entity.pdbx_description
1 polymer ?
#
loop_
_entity_poly.entity_id
_entity_poly.type
_entity_poly.pdbx_seq_one_letter_code
_entity_poly.pdbx_strand_id
1 'polypeptide(L)'
;MMNDLLLMQYKEILYKLARSKRIWDRRIAIVSTLHFVRCKNVVDALKIAEILLNDDEDLIHKATGWILREVGKRNITALKKFLKKHYKIMPRTMLRYAIERFPAEERNKYLLKSRETRY
;
A
#
# COMPACT_ATOMS: atom_id res chain seq x y z
N MET A 1 -20.09 -14.74 -13.97
CA MET A 1 -19.56 -16.11 -14.20
C MET A 1 -18.19 -16.09 -14.88
N MET A 2 -18.05 -15.80 -16.20
CA MET A 2 -16.73 -15.81 -16.87
C MET A 2 -15.81 -14.64 -16.42
N ASN A 3 -16.35 -13.43 -16.27
CA ASN A 3 -15.58 -12.26 -15.85
C ASN A 3 -15.05 -12.36 -14.41
N ASP A 4 -15.80 -12.99 -13.51
CA ASP A 4 -15.41 -13.12 -12.11
C ASP A 4 -14.22 -14.08 -11.95
N LEU A 5 -14.22 -15.17 -12.72
CA LEU A 5 -13.12 -16.14 -12.74
C LEU A 5 -11.82 -15.52 -13.25
N LEU A 6 -11.88 -14.78 -14.36
CA LEU A 6 -10.73 -14.06 -14.91
C LEU A 6 -10.20 -13.01 -13.91
N LEU A 7 -11.10 -12.31 -13.22
CA LEU A 7 -10.72 -11.33 -12.21
C LEU A 7 -10.04 -11.99 -11.00
N MET A 8 -10.49 -13.19 -10.60
CA MET A 8 -9.84 -13.98 -9.54
C MET A 8 -8.43 -14.42 -9.95
N GLN A 9 -8.27 -15.02 -11.13
CA GLN A 9 -6.97 -15.44 -11.66
C GLN A 9 -6.00 -14.26 -11.76
N TYR A 10 -6.49 -13.10 -12.23
CA TYR A 10 -5.68 -11.89 -12.30
C TYR A 10 -5.16 -11.46 -10.92
N LYS A 11 -6.02 -11.49 -9.89
CA LYS A 11 -5.60 -11.15 -8.52
C LYS A 11 -4.53 -12.12 -8.01
N GLU A 12 -4.71 -13.42 -8.21
CA GLU A 12 -3.72 -14.43 -7.81
C GLU A 12 -2.34 -14.16 -8.43
N ILE A 13 -2.30 -13.77 -9.70
CA ILE A 13 -1.07 -13.36 -10.38
C ILE A 13 -0.43 -12.16 -9.67
N LEU A 14 -1.20 -11.13 -9.31
CA LEU A 14 -0.65 -9.97 -8.59
C LEU A 14 -0.05 -10.38 -7.24
N TYR A 15 -0.72 -11.27 -6.49
CA TYR A 15 -0.19 -11.78 -5.23
C TYR A 15 1.09 -12.60 -5.40
N LYS A 16 1.22 -13.35 -6.49
CA LYS A 16 2.45 -14.07 -6.83
C LYS A 16 3.58 -13.09 -7.17
N LEU A 17 3.29 -12.10 -8.01
CA LEU A 17 4.24 -11.06 -8.41
C LEU A 17 4.74 -10.24 -7.20
N ALA A 18 3.85 -9.92 -6.25
CA ALA A 18 4.21 -9.20 -5.03
C ALA A 18 5.26 -9.93 -4.15
N ARG A 19 5.39 -11.26 -4.30
CA ARG A 19 6.38 -12.08 -3.58
C ARG A 19 7.59 -12.46 -4.43
N SER A 20 7.69 -11.94 -5.66
CA SER A 20 8.79 -12.23 -6.57
C SER A 20 10.09 -11.62 -6.08
N LYS A 21 11.21 -12.30 -6.35
CA LYS A 21 12.55 -11.74 -6.11
C LYS A 21 12.86 -10.54 -7.02
N ARG A 22 12.18 -10.41 -8.16
CA ARG A 22 12.39 -9.32 -9.12
C ARG A 22 11.64 -8.05 -8.69
N ILE A 23 12.36 -6.95 -8.61
CA ILE A 23 11.82 -5.62 -8.24
C ILE A 23 10.64 -5.24 -9.14
N TRP A 24 10.79 -5.43 -10.45
CA TRP A 24 9.79 -5.02 -11.42
C TRP A 24 8.47 -5.79 -11.28
N ASP A 25 8.52 -7.08 -10.97
CA ASP A 25 7.34 -7.89 -10.71
C ASP A 25 6.56 -7.35 -9.51
N ARG A 26 7.25 -7.06 -8.39
CA ARG A 26 6.63 -6.50 -7.19
C ARG A 26 6.05 -5.11 -7.44
N ARG A 27 6.74 -4.29 -8.24
CA ARG A 27 6.25 -2.96 -8.63
C ARG A 27 5.00 -3.07 -9.51
N ILE A 28 5.00 -3.97 -10.49
CA ILE A 28 3.82 -4.25 -11.33
C ILE A 28 2.66 -4.69 -10.42
N ALA A 29 2.91 -5.61 -9.49
CA ALA A 29 1.88 -6.12 -8.58
C ALA A 29 1.12 -4.99 -7.87
N ILE A 30 1.83 -4.05 -7.24
CA ILE A 30 1.20 -2.95 -6.49
C ILE A 30 0.59 -1.89 -7.42
N VAL A 31 1.27 -1.49 -8.50
CA VAL A 31 0.78 -0.44 -9.39
C VAL A 31 -0.48 -0.90 -10.14
N SER A 32 -0.54 -2.16 -10.55
CA SER A 32 -1.73 -2.74 -11.20
C SER A 32 -2.99 -2.66 -10.34
N THR A 33 -2.87 -2.65 -9.01
CA THR A 33 -4.04 -2.48 -8.13
C THR A 33 -4.69 -1.10 -8.22
N LEU A 34 -4.03 -0.10 -8.83
CA LEU A 34 -4.60 1.24 -9.03
C LEU A 34 -5.95 1.19 -9.76
N HIS A 35 -6.10 0.27 -10.71
CA HIS A 35 -7.36 0.08 -11.42
C HIS A 35 -8.51 -0.23 -10.44
N PHE A 36 -8.32 -1.21 -9.55
CA PHE A 36 -9.33 -1.57 -8.54
C PHE A 36 -9.61 -0.43 -7.56
N VAL A 37 -8.56 0.28 -7.13
CA VAL A 37 -8.69 1.44 -6.24
C VAL A 37 -9.57 2.51 -6.88
N ARG A 38 -9.39 2.79 -8.17
CA ARG A 38 -10.24 3.74 -8.93
C ARG A 38 -11.70 3.29 -9.00
N CYS A 39 -11.95 1.98 -9.06
CA CYS A 39 -13.27 1.36 -8.97
C CYS A 39 -13.80 1.22 -7.52
N LYS A 40 -13.22 1.96 -6.56
CA LYS A 40 -13.57 1.93 -5.12
C LYS A 40 -13.33 0.58 -4.41
N ASN A 41 -12.66 -0.37 -5.05
CA ASN A 41 -12.22 -1.61 -4.41
C ASN A 41 -10.75 -1.51 -4.00
N VAL A 42 -10.52 -1.31 -2.70
CA VAL A 42 -9.17 -1.06 -2.15
C VAL A 42 -8.55 -2.28 -1.48
N VAL A 43 -9.29 -3.39 -1.39
CA VAL A 43 -8.93 -4.54 -0.55
C VAL A 43 -7.60 -5.17 -0.99
N ASP A 44 -7.47 -5.45 -2.28
CA ASP A 44 -6.26 -6.10 -2.82
C ASP A 44 -5.05 -5.16 -2.79
N ALA A 45 -5.25 -3.86 -2.98
CA ALA A 45 -4.18 -2.86 -2.83
C ALA A 45 -3.62 -2.84 -1.41
N LEU A 46 -4.48 -2.90 -0.39
CA LEU A 46 -4.06 -2.94 1.02
C LEU A 46 -3.36 -4.25 1.38
N LYS A 47 -3.87 -5.39 0.91
CA LYS A 47 -3.25 -6.71 1.15
C LYS A 47 -1.87 -6.82 0.48
N ILE A 48 -1.73 -6.34 -0.75
CA ILE A 48 -0.43 -6.33 -1.44
C ILE A 48 0.51 -5.32 -0.77
N ALA A 49 0.03 -4.16 -0.33
CA ALA A 49 0.83 -3.22 0.44
C ALA A 49 1.35 -3.84 1.75
N GLU A 50 0.55 -4.67 2.42
CA GLU A 50 0.97 -5.42 3.62
C GLU A 50 2.13 -6.38 3.34
N ILE A 51 2.10 -7.08 2.20
CA ILE A 51 3.20 -7.97 1.76
C ILE A 51 4.49 -7.18 1.54
N LEU A 52 4.37 -5.97 0.98
CA LEU A 52 5.51 -5.12 0.60
C LEU A 52 5.98 -4.19 1.73
N LEU A 53 5.49 -4.34 2.97
CA LEU A 53 5.89 -3.49 4.09
C LEU A 53 7.39 -3.56 4.37
N ASN A 54 8.00 -4.74 4.25
CA ASN A 54 9.41 -4.97 4.57
C ASN A 54 10.23 -5.20 3.31
N ASP A 55 9.84 -4.61 2.18
CA ASP A 55 10.68 -4.63 0.99
C ASP A 55 12.00 -3.87 1.29
N ASP A 56 13.10 -4.25 0.65
CA ASP A 56 14.36 -3.51 0.81
C ASP A 56 14.44 -2.33 -0.18
N GLU A 57 13.64 -2.36 -1.23
CA GLU A 57 13.76 -1.45 -2.36
C GLU A 57 12.95 -0.16 -2.18
N ASP A 58 13.62 0.99 -2.14
CA ASP A 58 12.97 2.31 -2.03
C ASP A 58 12.00 2.58 -3.19
N LEU A 59 12.27 2.05 -4.38
CA LEU A 59 11.35 2.15 -5.53
C LEU A 59 10.01 1.46 -5.26
N ILE A 60 10.01 0.36 -4.52
CA ILE A 60 8.79 -0.33 -4.10
C ILE A 60 8.08 0.50 -3.03
N HIS A 61 8.81 1.03 -2.05
CA HIS A 61 8.23 1.91 -1.03
C HIS A 61 7.53 3.14 -1.61
N LYS A 62 8.12 3.79 -2.62
CA LYS A 62 7.50 4.91 -3.34
C LYS A 62 6.23 4.49 -4.07
N ALA A 63 6.27 3.36 -4.78
CA ALA A 63 5.11 2.86 -5.51
C ALA A 63 3.96 2.49 -4.55
N THR A 64 4.25 1.73 -3.50
CA THR A 64 3.27 1.33 -2.50
C THR A 64 2.72 2.53 -1.75
N GLY A 65 3.56 3.48 -1.35
CA GLY A 65 3.13 4.73 -0.70
C GLY A 65 2.22 5.56 -1.61
N TRP A 66 2.53 5.66 -2.91
CA TRP A 66 1.64 6.31 -3.88
C TRP A 66 0.28 5.62 -3.98
N ILE A 67 0.25 4.29 -4.09
CA ILE A 67 -1.02 3.55 -4.16
C ILE A 67 -1.83 3.72 -2.87
N LEU A 68 -1.20 3.69 -1.71
CA LEU A 68 -1.87 3.98 -0.43
C LEU A 68 -2.45 5.40 -0.38
N ARG A 69 -1.74 6.40 -0.95
CA ARG A 69 -2.28 7.75 -1.11
C ARG A 69 -3.54 7.75 -1.98
N GLU A 70 -3.56 7.01 -3.08
CA GLU A 70 -4.74 6.87 -3.93
C GLU A 70 -5.89 6.13 -3.22
N VAL A 71 -5.58 5.12 -2.39
CA VAL A 71 -6.56 4.48 -1.49
C VAL A 71 -7.18 5.51 -0.56
N GLY A 72 -6.37 6.39 0.04
CA GLY A 72 -6.85 7.46 0.92
C GLY A 72 -7.84 8.42 0.25
N LYS A 73 -7.65 8.72 -1.04
CA LYS A 73 -8.60 9.55 -1.82
C LYS A 73 -9.94 8.87 -2.04
N ARG A 74 -9.99 7.54 -2.02
CA ARG A 74 -11.20 6.75 -2.33
C ARG A 74 -11.90 6.24 -1.07
N ASN A 75 -11.12 5.84 -0.06
CA ASN A 75 -11.60 5.32 1.21
C ASN A 75 -10.59 5.63 2.33
N ILE A 76 -10.72 6.84 2.88
CA ILE A 76 -9.85 7.32 3.96
C ILE A 76 -9.93 6.44 5.22
N THR A 77 -11.12 5.91 5.54
CA THR A 77 -11.32 5.04 6.71
C THR A 77 -10.49 3.76 6.60
N ALA A 78 -10.48 3.12 5.43
CA ALA A 78 -9.67 1.94 5.17
C ALA A 78 -8.16 2.25 5.27
N LEU A 79 -7.71 3.37 4.71
CA LEU A 79 -6.32 3.80 4.83
C LEU A 79 -5.93 4.04 6.30
N LYS A 80 -6.74 4.78 7.07
CA LYS A 80 -6.45 5.03 8.50
C LYS A 80 -6.39 3.74 9.31
N LYS A 81 -7.28 2.77 9.03
CA LYS A 81 -7.24 1.44 9.68
C LYS A 81 -5.94 0.70 9.36
N PHE A 82 -5.53 0.70 8.09
CA PHE A 82 -4.26 0.11 7.65
C PHE A 82 -3.06 0.78 8.31
N LEU A 83 -2.99 2.12 8.26
CA LEU A 83 -1.93 2.89 8.87
C LEU A 83 -1.85 2.62 10.37
N LYS A 84 -2.96 2.68 11.11
CA LYS A 84 -2.98 2.40 12.57
C LYS A 84 -2.37 1.04 12.91
N LYS A 85 -2.58 0.02 12.07
CA LYS A 85 -2.03 -1.32 12.26
C LYS A 85 -0.54 -1.41 11.93
N HIS A 86 -0.06 -0.70 10.90
CA HIS A 86 1.26 -0.95 10.31
C HIS A 86 2.27 0.19 10.42
N TYR A 87 1.88 1.42 10.78
CA TYR A 87 2.73 2.61 10.67
C TYR A 87 4.07 2.52 11.43
N LYS A 88 4.16 1.69 12.47
CA LYS A 88 5.38 1.49 13.26
C LYS A 88 6.46 0.70 12.54
N ILE A 89 6.06 -0.26 11.72
CA ILE A 89 6.97 -1.11 10.92
C ILE A 89 7.12 -0.60 9.48
N MET A 90 6.29 0.36 9.09
CA MET A 90 6.24 0.86 7.72
C MET A 90 7.50 1.67 7.37
N PRO A 91 8.09 1.47 6.19
CA PRO A 91 9.22 2.25 5.70
C PRO A 91 8.87 3.73 5.65
N ARG A 92 9.82 4.58 6.07
CA ARG A 92 9.59 6.03 6.19
C ARG A 92 9.14 6.66 4.86
N THR A 93 9.70 6.23 3.73
CA THR A 93 9.29 6.68 2.40
C THR A 93 7.84 6.31 2.12
N MET A 94 7.47 5.05 2.33
CA MET A 94 6.10 4.57 2.11
C MET A 94 5.08 5.34 2.96
N LEU A 95 5.35 5.49 4.27
CA LEU A 95 4.47 6.21 5.19
C LEU A 95 4.27 7.67 4.77
N ARG A 96 5.36 8.38 4.40
CA ARG A 96 5.30 9.79 3.98
C ARG A 96 4.41 10.00 2.76
N TYR A 97 4.52 9.13 1.75
CA TYR A 97 3.66 9.19 0.57
C TYR A 97 2.19 8.91 0.94
N ALA A 98 1.94 7.88 1.75
CA ALA A 98 0.59 7.47 2.15
C ALA A 98 -0.17 8.61 2.87
N ILE A 99 0.52 9.39 3.71
CA ILE A 99 -0.07 10.47 4.51
C ILE A 99 0.09 11.86 3.89
N GLU A 100 0.60 11.98 2.66
CA GLU A 100 0.91 13.29 2.03
C GLU A 100 -0.27 14.26 2.08
N ARG A 101 -1.50 13.74 1.89
CA ARG A 101 -2.74 14.52 1.84
C ARG A 101 -3.42 14.72 3.19
N PHE A 102 -2.84 14.21 4.27
CA PHE A 102 -3.43 14.36 5.61
C PHE A 102 -3.17 15.78 6.12
N PRO A 103 -4.02 16.31 7.02
CA PRO A 103 -3.73 17.54 7.74
C PRO A 103 -2.39 17.45 8.46
N ALA A 104 -1.67 18.58 8.55
CA ALA A 104 -0.31 18.63 9.12
C ALA A 104 -0.22 18.01 10.51
N GLU A 105 -1.20 18.30 11.39
CA GLU A 105 -1.27 17.73 12.73
C GLU A 105 -1.37 16.19 12.73
N GLU A 106 -2.22 15.63 11.85
CA GLU A 106 -2.40 14.19 11.76
C GLU A 106 -1.14 13.52 11.20
N ARG A 107 -0.51 14.13 10.19
CA ARG A 107 0.78 13.66 9.65
C ARG A 107 1.85 13.58 10.73
N ASN A 108 1.97 14.63 11.55
CA ASN A 108 2.97 14.69 12.61
C ASN A 108 2.75 13.59 13.65
N LYS A 109 1.50 13.25 14.00
CA LYS A 109 1.20 12.15 14.92
C LYS A 109 1.73 10.80 14.41
N TYR A 110 1.61 10.49 13.12
CA TYR A 110 2.18 9.27 12.55
C TYR A 110 3.72 9.30 12.49
N LEU A 111 4.31 10.44 12.16
CA LEU A 111 5.76 10.58 12.04
C LEU A 111 6.51 10.62 13.38
N LEU A 112 5.87 11.10 14.46
CA LEU A 112 6.44 11.08 15.81
C LEU A 112 6.38 9.67 16.40
N LYS A 113 5.20 9.03 16.38
CA LYS A 113 5.01 7.69 16.97
C LYS A 113 5.82 6.60 16.28
N SER A 114 6.14 6.76 14.99
CA SER A 114 7.03 5.83 14.27
C SER A 114 8.50 5.94 14.69
N ARG A 115 8.91 7.05 15.32
CA ARG A 115 10.29 7.24 15.83
C ARG A 115 10.50 6.60 17.20
N GLU A 116 9.46 6.57 18.04
CA GLU A 116 9.53 6.07 19.43
C GLU A 116 9.74 4.56 19.54
N THR A 117 9.45 3.78 18.49
CA THR A 117 9.56 2.30 18.53
C THR A 117 10.93 1.78 18.05
N ARG A 118 11.91 2.67 17.84
CA ARG A 118 13.23 2.32 17.29
C ARG A 118 14.35 2.24 18.34
N TYR A 119 13.98 2.21 19.61
CA TYR A 119 14.81 1.97 20.80
C TYR A 119 14.19 0.83 21.60
#